data_AF-A0A654TP86-F1
#
_entry.id   AF-A0A654TP86-F1
#
_cell.length_a   1.000
_cell.length_b   1.000
_cell.length_c   1.000
_cell.angle_alpha   90.00
_cell.angle_beta   90.00
_cell.angle_gamma   90.00
#
_symmetry.space_group_name_H-M   'P 1'
#
loop_
_entity.id
_entity.type
_entity.pdbx_description
1 polymer ?
#
loop_
_entity_poly.entity_id
_entity_poly.type
_entity_poly.pdbx_seq_one_letter_code
_entity_poly.pdbx_strand_id
1 'polypeptide(L)' 'MGSFEVMNRTIDIAQSALARHTLAGYPADLLIEVPRSTCRSLEFHRAVEVIAVGRALATQALEAFEIDDDESAAATIEG' A
#
# COMPACT_ATOMS: atom_id res chain seq x y z
N MET A 1 -21.95 15.36 14.23
CA MET A 1 -20.76 14.61 13.77
C MET A 1 -20.35 13.72 14.92
N GLY A 2 -20.70 12.43 14.83
CA GLY A 2 -20.89 11.55 15.98
C GLY A 2 -19.62 10.80 16.42
N SER A 3 -19.66 10.24 17.62
CA SER A 3 -18.61 9.42 18.24
C SER A 3 -18.05 8.31 17.32
N PHE A 4 -18.86 7.79 16.39
CA PHE A 4 -18.44 6.76 15.43
C PHE A 4 -17.36 7.21 14.45
N GLU A 5 -17.44 8.45 13.96
CA GLU A 5 -16.44 9.02 13.05
C GLU A 5 -15.10 9.22 13.78
N VAL A 6 -15.17 9.69 15.02
CA VAL A 6 -14.00 9.82 15.91
C VAL A 6 -13.37 8.45 16.16
N MET A 7 -14.19 7.43 16.46
CA MET A 7 -13.72 6.06 16.68
C MET A 7 -13.00 5.50 15.44
N ASN A 8 -13.62 5.59 14.26
CA ASN A 8 -12.99 5.14 13.00
C ASN A 8 -11.66 5.85 12.77
N ARG A 9 -11.61 7.17 12.97
CA ARG A 9 -10.38 7.94 12.78
C ARG A 9 -9.28 7.54 13.77
N THR A 10 -9.63 7.25 15.01
CA THR A 10 -8.67 6.74 16.01
C THR A 10 -8.13 5.38 15.60
N ILE A 11 -8.99 4.47 15.14
CA ILE A 11 -8.58 3.15 14.65
C ILE A 11 -7.61 3.30 13.47
N ASP A 12 -7.95 4.12 12.48
CA ASP A 12 -7.11 4.37 11.31
C ASP A 12 -5.72 4.91 11.71
N ILE A 13 -5.68 5.85 12.66
CA ILE A 13 -4.42 6.43 13.17
C ILE A 13 -3.57 5.36 13.86
N ALA A 14 -4.19 4.56 14.74
CA ALA A 14 -3.50 3.50 15.48
C ALA A 14 -2.94 2.44 14.52
N GLN A 15 -3.74 1.98 13.56
CA GLN A 15 -3.30 1.02 12.54
C GLN A 15 -2.16 1.58 11.69
N SER A 16 -2.22 2.86 11.33
CA SER A 16 -1.16 3.52 10.56
C SER A 16 0.16 3.62 11.33
N ALA A 17 0.09 3.92 12.63
CA ALA A 17 1.28 3.95 13.49
C ALA A 17 1.88 2.55 13.64
N LEU A 18 1.02 1.55 13.86
CA LEU A 18 1.45 0.15 13.98
C LEU A 18 2.11 -0.35 12.69
N ALA A 19 1.52 -0.11 11.53
CA ALA A 19 2.08 -0.53 10.25
C ALA A 19 3.48 0.07 10.00
N ARG A 20 3.65 1.38 10.25
CA ARG A 20 4.98 2.02 10.15
C ARG A 20 5.99 1.43 11.12
N HIS A 21 5.56 1.12 12.35
CA HIS A 21 6.42 0.50 13.34
C HIS A 21 6.85 -0.91 12.90
N THR A 22 5.92 -1.72 12.40
CA THR A 22 6.22 -3.05 11.87
C THR A 22 7.19 -2.98 10.69
N LEU A 23 6.96 -2.08 9.72
CA LEU A 23 7.84 -1.90 8.56
C LEU A 23 9.25 -1.42 8.92
N ALA A 24 9.40 -0.65 10.00
CA ALA A 24 10.72 -0.25 10.49
C ALA A 24 11.51 -1.42 11.10
N GLY A 25 10.83 -2.39 11.72
CA GLY A 25 11.47 -3.60 12.26
C GLY A 25 11.62 -4.73 11.23
N TYR A 26 10.76 -4.74 10.21
CA TYR A 26 10.67 -5.76 9.17
C TYR A 26 10.44 -5.06 7.82
N PRO A 27 11.51 -4.59 7.16
CA PRO A 27 11.37 -3.93 5.87
C PRO A 27 10.83 -4.92 4.83
N ALA A 28 9.89 -4.47 4.02
CA ALA A 28 9.35 -5.25 2.92
C ALA A 28 10.25 -5.11 1.68
N ASP A 29 10.35 -6.18 0.89
CA ASP A 29 11.05 -6.15 -0.40
C ASP A 29 10.32 -5.23 -1.39
N LEU A 30 8.98 -5.27 -1.37
CA LEU A 30 8.11 -4.42 -2.16
C LEU A 30 6.92 -3.93 -1.31
N LEU A 31 6.76 -2.62 -1.20
CA LEU A 31 5.64 -1.99 -0.50
C LEU A 31 4.70 -1.30 -1.50
N ILE A 32 3.45 -1.77 -1.56
CA ILE A 32 2.40 -1.20 -2.41
C ILE A 32 1.42 -0.44 -1.51
N GLU A 33 1.52 0.89 -1.49
CA GLU A 33 0.62 1.73 -0.70
C GLU A 33 -0.67 2.06 -1.46
N VAL A 34 -1.82 1.76 -0.84
CA VAL A 34 -3.13 2.18 -1.36
C VAL A 34 -3.55 3.48 -0.67
N PRO A 35 -3.82 4.58 -1.41
CA PRO A 35 -4.24 5.84 -0.81
C PRO A 35 -5.49 5.68 0.06
N ARG A 36 -5.50 6.27 1.27
CA ARG A 36 -6.66 6.21 2.16
C ARG A 36 -7.90 6.96 1.62
N SER A 37 -7.72 7.81 0.62
CA SER A 37 -8.83 8.46 -0.10
C SER A 37 -9.60 7.49 -1.01
N THR A 38 -9.07 6.28 -1.26
CA THR A 38 -9.69 5.29 -2.15
C THR A 38 -11.05 4.82 -1.63
N CYS A 39 -11.20 4.62 -0.32
CA CYS A 39 -12.44 4.14 0.29
C CYS A 39 -12.43 4.42 1.81
N ARG A 40 -13.60 4.76 2.38
CA ARG A 40 -13.79 4.85 3.84
C ARG A 40 -14.36 3.56 4.41
N SER A 41 -14.26 3.40 5.73
CA SER A 41 -14.88 2.29 6.45
C SER A 41 -16.36 2.15 6.09
N LEU A 42 -16.78 0.92 5.77
CA LEU A 42 -18.15 0.53 5.41
C LEU A 42 -18.65 0.99 4.03
N GLU A 43 -17.79 1.49 3.13
CA GLU A 43 -18.16 1.83 1.75
C GLU A 43 -18.21 0.61 0.81
N PHE A 44 -18.93 -0.45 1.20
CA PHE A 44 -18.94 -1.73 0.45
C PHE A 44 -19.42 -1.62 -1.00
N HIS A 45 -20.27 -0.65 -1.30
CA HIS A 45 -20.76 -0.39 -2.65
C HIS A 45 -19.63 0.01 -3.63
N ARG A 46 -18.48 0.50 -3.13
CA ARG A 46 -17.30 0.85 -3.94
C ARG A 46 -16.32 -0.31 -4.13
N ALA A 47 -16.62 -1.51 -3.64
CA ALA A 47 -15.69 -2.63 -3.68
C ALA A 47 -15.09 -2.88 -5.08
N VAL A 48 -15.91 -2.80 -6.14
CA VAL A 48 -15.44 -2.98 -7.53
C VAL A 48 -14.38 -1.95 -7.92
N GLU A 49 -14.59 -0.68 -7.56
CA GLU A 49 -13.65 0.41 -7.82
C GLU A 49 -12.35 0.23 -7.02
N VAL A 50 -12.47 -0.10 -5.74
CA VAL A 50 -11.31 -0.32 -4.85
C VAL A 50 -10.45 -1.48 -5.35
N ILE A 51 -11.08 -2.57 -5.81
CA ILE A 51 -10.37 -3.72 -6.42
C ILE A 51 -9.63 -3.29 -7.69
N ALA A 52 -10.27 -2.50 -8.54
CA ALA A 52 -9.63 -2.02 -9.77
C ALA A 52 -8.41 -1.13 -9.47
N VAL A 53 -8.53 -0.22 -8.49
CA VAL A 53 -7.41 0.62 -8.02
C VAL A 53 -6.27 -0.25 -7.48
N GLY A 54 -6.59 -1.24 -6.63
CA GLY A 54 -5.58 -2.15 -6.08
C GLY A 54 -4.84 -2.94 -7.16
N ARG A 55 -5.56 -3.40 -8.20
CA ARG A 55 -4.94 -4.07 -9.35
C ARG A 55 -4.00 -3.14 -10.11
N ALA A 56 -4.43 -1.92 -10.42
CA ALA A 56 -3.60 -0.97 -11.15
C ALA A 56 -2.31 -0.62 -10.39
N LEU A 57 -2.41 -0.38 -9.08
CA LEU A 57 -1.25 -0.11 -8.23
C LEU A 57 -0.29 -1.31 -8.16
N ALA A 58 -0.83 -2.52 -8.05
CA ALA A 58 -0.02 -3.72 -8.01
C ALA A 58 0.71 -3.99 -9.32
N THR A 59 0.01 -3.85 -10.46
CA THR A 59 0.64 -3.97 -11.78
C THR A 59 1.79 -2.99 -11.94
N GLN A 60 1.55 -1.70 -11.64
CA GLN A 60 2.60 -0.68 -11.74
C GLN A 60 3.80 -0.96 -10.82
N ALA A 61 3.55 -1.39 -9.58
CA ALA A 61 4.62 -1.66 -8.63
C ALA A 61 5.45 -2.89 -9.02
N LEU A 62 4.81 -3.95 -9.51
CA LEU A 62 5.51 -5.16 -9.96
C LEU A 62 6.33 -4.90 -11.22
N GLU A 63 5.78 -4.17 -12.20
CA GLU A 63 6.52 -3.78 -13.41
C GLU A 63 7.77 -2.95 -13.05
N ALA A 64 7.65 -1.99 -12.14
CA ALA A 64 8.79 -1.19 -11.68
C ALA A 64 9.83 -2.04 -10.93
N PHE A 65 9.38 -3.00 -10.11
CA PHE A 65 10.25 -3.88 -9.36
C PHE A 65 11.05 -4.83 -10.27
N GLU A 66 10.40 -5.40 -11.29
CA GLU A 66 11.07 -6.27 -12.27
C GLU A 66 12.13 -5.53 -13.10
N ILE A 67 11.90 -4.24 -13.43
CA ILE A 67 12.87 -3.40 -14.14
C ILE A 67 14.10 -3.11 -13.27
N ASP A 68 13.90 -2.76 -12.00
CA ASP A 68 15.01 -2.51 -11.05
C ASP A 68 15.87 -3.77 -10.85
N ASP A 69 15.23 -4.94 -10.77
CA ASP A 69 15.92 -6.24 -10.68
C ASP A 69 16.78 -6.53 -11.94
N ASP A 70 16.27 -6.25 -13.15
CA ASP A 70 17.00 -6.49 -14.40
C ASP A 70 18.18 -5.51 -14.59
N GLU A 71 18.03 -4.24 -14.21
CA GLU A 71 19.12 -3.24 -14.23
C GLU A 71 20.21 -3.58 -13.21
N SER A 72 19.84 -4.08 -12.03
CA SER A 72 20.77 -4.58 -11.02
C SER A 72 21.56 -5.81 -11.51
N ALA A 73 20.90 -6.73 -12.21
CA ALA A 73 21.53 -7.90 -12.80
C ALA A 73 22.52 -7.51 -13.92
N ALA A 74 22.16 -6.57 -14.79
CA ALA A 74 23.02 -6.04 -15.85
C ALA A 74 24.28 -5.33 -15.29
N ALA A 75 24.14 -4.57 -14.21
CA ALA A 75 25.28 -3.89 -13.56
C ALA A 75 26.28 -4.88 -12.92
N THR A 76 25.84 -6.09 -12.55
CA THR A 76 26.68 -7.11 -11.90
C THR A 76 27.53 -7.91 -12.92
N ILE A 77 27.09 -8.03 -14.17
CA ILE A 77 27.84 -8.75 -15.23
C ILE A 77 28.93 -7.91 -15.91
N GLU A 78 28.93 -6.59 -15.72
CA GLU A 78 29.91 -5.66 -16.31
C GLU A 78 31.08 -5.29 -15.36
N GLY A 79 31.16 -5.91 -14.17
CA GLY A 79 32.20 -5.66 -13.15
C GLY A 79 33.17 -6.81 -12.88
#